data_AF-A0A0B9GTX3-F1
#
_entry.id   AF-A0A0B9GTX3-F1
#
_cell.length_a   1.000
_cell.length_b   1.000
_cell.length_c   1.000
_cell.angle_alpha   90.00
_cell.angle_beta   90.00
_cell.angle_gamma   90.00
#
_symmetry.space_group_name_H-M   'P 1'
#
loop_
_entity.id
_entity.type
_entity.pdbx_description
1 polymer ?
#
loop_
_entity_poly.entity_id
_entity_poly.type
_entity_poly.pdbx_seq_one_letter_code
_entity_poly.pdbx_strand_id
1 'polypeptide(L)'
;MEQIYFAGGCLWGVQEFMKHLPGVIATEAGRANGTTDTTQSEYDGYAECVLVQFDAEAVTVKQLMAYFFEIIDPYSLNKQGEDVGLKYRTGVYSSDPLHLAQAREYIDSREDKPRIVVEVMPLTNYVKSDEEHQDRLSRFPNDYCHLPLDLLHKYKNSN
;
A
#
# COMPACT_ATOMS: atom_id res chain seq x y z
N MET A 1 -12.26 -11.94 7.61
CA MET A 1 -11.21 -10.93 7.81
C MET A 1 -9.93 -11.46 7.20
N GLU A 2 -9.41 -10.74 6.22
CA GLU A 2 -8.25 -11.11 5.41
C GLU A 2 -7.20 -10.00 5.46
N GLN A 3 -5.96 -10.30 5.03
CA GLN A 3 -4.81 -9.40 5.10
C GLN A 3 -4.05 -9.33 3.77
N ILE A 4 -3.76 -8.10 3.34
CA ILE A 4 -2.96 -7.81 2.16
C ILE A 4 -2.11 -6.57 2.42
N TYR A 5 -0.97 -6.46 1.75
CA TYR A 5 0.01 -5.40 2.00
C TYR A 5 0.22 -4.59 0.72
N PHE A 6 0.06 -3.27 0.80
CA PHE A 6 0.24 -2.37 -0.34
C PHE A 6 1.44 -1.46 -0.10
N ALA A 7 2.42 -1.48 -1.00
CA ALA A 7 3.54 -0.56 -1.06
C ALA A 7 3.33 0.40 -2.23
N GLY A 8 3.33 1.71 -1.98
CA GLY A 8 2.93 2.70 -2.98
C GLY A 8 3.57 4.06 -2.79
N GLY A 9 4.83 4.10 -2.35
CA GLY A 9 5.51 5.34 -1.96
C GLY A 9 5.51 5.55 -0.45
N CYS A 10 5.54 6.81 0.00
CA CYS A 10 5.49 7.13 1.42
C CYS A 10 4.25 6.51 2.10
N LEU A 11 4.49 5.67 3.11
CA LEU A 11 3.44 4.91 3.79
C LEU A 11 2.37 5.78 4.48
N TRP A 12 2.64 7.06 4.75
CA TRP A 12 1.69 7.97 5.41
C TRP A 12 0.47 8.26 4.53
N GLY A 13 0.72 8.56 3.25
CA GLY A 13 -0.34 8.83 2.28
C GLY A 13 -1.14 7.57 1.97
N VAL A 14 -0.43 6.45 1.77
CA VAL A 14 -1.07 5.15 1.51
C VAL A 14 -1.96 4.73 2.68
N GLN A 15 -1.50 4.87 3.93
CA GLN A 15 -2.28 4.48 5.11
C GLN A 15 -3.52 5.35 5.26
N GLU A 16 -3.37 6.67 5.14
CA GLU A 16 -4.50 7.60 5.28
C GLU A 16 -5.55 7.41 4.18
N PHE A 17 -5.17 7.04 2.96
CA PHE A 17 -6.16 6.70 1.93
C PHE A 17 -6.83 5.35 2.20
N MET A 18 -6.05 4.30 2.44
CA MET A 18 -6.53 2.92 2.57
C MET A 18 -7.50 2.75 3.74
N LYS A 19 -7.25 3.45 4.86
CA LYS A 19 -8.08 3.33 6.07
C LYS A 19 -9.53 3.77 5.88
N HIS A 20 -9.81 4.60 4.88
CA HIS A 20 -11.16 5.13 4.61
C HIS A 20 -11.92 4.31 3.57
N LEU A 21 -11.31 3.28 2.98
CA LEU A 21 -11.94 2.50 1.92
C LEU A 21 -13.09 1.64 2.48
N PRO A 22 -14.22 1.53 1.75
CA PRO A 22 -15.30 0.63 2.13
C PRO A 22 -14.80 -0.83 2.27
N GLY A 23 -15.19 -1.48 3.36
CA GLY A 23 -14.78 -2.85 3.68
C GLY A 23 -13.40 -2.99 4.33
N VAL A 24 -12.60 -1.92 4.41
CA VAL A 24 -11.36 -1.92 5.21
C VAL A 24 -11.71 -1.76 6.69
N ILE A 25 -11.15 -2.64 7.52
CA ILE A 25 -11.40 -2.73 8.96
C ILE A 25 -10.30 -2.01 9.73
N ALA A 26 -9.04 -2.22 9.33
CA ALA A 26 -7.88 -1.63 9.99
C ALA A 26 -6.69 -1.55 9.04
N THR A 27 -5.78 -0.63 9.35
CA THR A 27 -4.53 -0.45 8.60
C THR A 27 -3.35 -0.28 9.54
N GLU A 28 -2.19 -0.79 9.17
CA GLU A 28 -0.94 -0.59 9.91
C GLU A 28 0.20 -0.25 8.96
N ALA A 29 0.94 0.82 9.25
CA ALA A 29 2.14 1.19 8.49
C ALA A 29 3.31 0.28 8.87
N GLY A 30 4.08 -0.16 7.87
CA GLY A 30 5.18 -1.09 8.09
C GLY A 30 6.15 -1.19 6.93
N ARG A 31 6.97 -2.22 6.99
CA ARG A 31 8.05 -2.51 6.05
C ARG A 31 7.94 -3.97 5.63
N ALA A 32 7.79 -4.23 4.34
CA ALA A 32 7.62 -5.57 3.81
C ALA A 32 8.85 -6.04 3.03
N ASN A 33 9.09 -7.35 3.06
CA ASN A 33 10.07 -8.05 2.24
C ASN A 33 11.50 -7.49 2.35
N GLY A 34 11.87 -7.01 3.55
CA GLY A 34 13.26 -6.81 3.96
C GLY A 34 13.92 -8.13 4.36
N THR A 35 15.16 -8.04 4.85
CA THR A 35 15.94 -9.21 5.32
C THR A 35 16.12 -9.24 6.84
N THR A 36 15.75 -8.17 7.53
CA THR A 36 15.85 -8.00 8.98
C THR A 36 14.48 -7.87 9.63
N ASP A 37 14.38 -8.28 10.89
CA ASP A 37 13.14 -8.23 11.69
C ASP A 37 13.04 -6.95 12.55
N THR A 38 13.76 -5.89 12.19
CA THR A 38 13.84 -4.66 12.99
C THR A 38 13.84 -3.41 12.12
N THR A 39 13.34 -2.32 12.69
CA THR A 39 13.35 -0.99 12.07
C THR A 39 14.66 -0.23 12.28
N GLN A 40 15.53 -0.73 13.16
CA GLN A 40 16.75 -0.06 13.64
C GLN A 40 18.02 -0.43 12.85
N SER A 41 17.88 -1.23 11.80
CA SER A 41 18.95 -1.62 10.88
C SER A 41 19.14 -0.60 9.75
N GLU A 42 20.25 -0.70 9.03
CA GLU A 42 20.39 -0.05 7.73
C GLU A 42 19.34 -0.57 6.74
N TYR A 43 19.10 0.18 5.67
CA TYR A 43 18.18 -0.24 4.62
C TYR A 43 18.58 -1.61 4.03
N ASP A 44 17.68 -2.58 4.13
CA ASP A 44 17.97 -4.00 3.90
C ASP A 44 17.18 -4.59 2.72
N GLY A 45 16.56 -3.73 1.91
CA GLY A 45 15.73 -4.10 0.76
C GLY A 45 14.22 -4.02 1.00
N TYR A 46 13.74 -3.67 2.20
CA TYR A 46 12.30 -3.54 2.46
C TYR A 46 11.60 -2.55 1.51
N ALA A 47 10.29 -2.72 1.32
CA ALA A 47 9.38 -1.70 0.82
C ALA A 47 8.63 -1.07 1.99
N GLU A 48 8.47 0.25 2.01
CA GLU A 48 7.46 0.89 2.85
C GLU A 48 6.09 0.44 2.37
N CYS A 49 5.26 -0.09 3.28
CA CYS A 49 3.97 -0.65 2.94
C CYS A 49 2.94 -0.37 4.03
N VAL A 50 1.69 -0.68 3.70
CA VAL A 50 0.56 -0.67 4.62
C VAL A 50 -0.07 -2.06 4.63
N LEU A 51 -0.11 -2.70 5.80
CA LEU A 51 -0.98 -3.83 6.08
C LEU A 51 -2.42 -3.31 6.06
N VAL A 52 -3.27 -3.92 5.22
CA VAL A 52 -4.71 -3.66 5.15
C VAL A 52 -5.45 -4.91 5.60
N GLN A 53 -6.22 -4.77 6.68
CA GLN A 53 -7.17 -5.78 7.14
C GLN A 53 -8.55 -5.43 6.59
N PHE A 54 -9.20 -6.37 5.91
CA PHE A 54 -10.47 -6.12 5.23
C PHE A 54 -11.48 -7.25 5.40
N ASP A 55 -12.75 -6.93 5.20
CA ASP A 55 -13.84 -7.90 5.11
C ASP A 55 -14.03 -8.34 3.65
N ALA A 56 -13.70 -9.60 3.36
CA ALA A 56 -13.80 -10.18 2.02
C ALA A 56 -15.26 -10.31 1.53
N GLU A 57 -16.25 -10.23 2.42
CA GLU A 57 -17.67 -10.14 2.04
C GLU A 57 -18.06 -8.73 1.58
N ALA A 58 -17.33 -7.70 2.02
CA ALA A 58 -17.60 -6.30 1.71
C ALA A 58 -16.74 -5.75 0.56
N VAL A 59 -15.48 -6.19 0.45
CA VAL A 59 -14.54 -5.72 -0.57
C VAL A 59 -13.62 -6.84 -1.05
N THR A 60 -13.46 -6.94 -2.37
CA THR A 60 -12.56 -7.90 -3.01
C THR A 60 -11.15 -7.33 -3.20
N VAL A 61 -10.15 -8.20 -3.34
CA VAL A 61 -8.77 -7.76 -3.68
C VAL A 61 -8.74 -6.98 -5.00
N LYS A 62 -9.55 -7.33 -6.00
CA LYS A 62 -9.63 -6.57 -7.26
C LYS A 62 -10.14 -5.14 -7.04
N GLN A 63 -11.08 -4.93 -6.13
CA GLN A 63 -11.55 -3.59 -5.75
C GLN A 63 -10.47 -2.83 -4.96
N LEU A 64 -9.79 -3.48 -4.01
CA LEU A 64 -8.66 -2.87 -3.30
C LEU A 64 -7.53 -2.47 -4.27
N MET A 65 -7.24 -3.30 -5.27
CA MET A 65 -6.31 -2.95 -6.35
C MET A 65 -6.78 -1.76 -7.17
N ALA A 66 -8.07 -1.68 -7.49
CA ALA A 66 -8.63 -0.54 -8.19
C ALA A 66 -8.44 0.75 -7.39
N TYR A 67 -8.76 0.74 -6.10
CA TYR A 67 -8.51 1.88 -5.21
C TYR A 67 -7.02 2.21 -5.08
N PHE A 68 -6.16 1.20 -4.94
CA PHE A 68 -4.72 1.39 -4.86
C PHE A 68 -4.16 2.10 -6.10
N PHE A 69 -4.61 1.71 -7.30
CA PHE A 69 -4.20 2.32 -8.56
C PHE A 69 -4.68 3.77 -8.74
N GLU A 70 -5.58 4.28 -7.89
CA GLU A 70 -5.95 5.70 -7.90
C GLU A 70 -4.86 6.59 -7.28
N ILE A 71 -4.04 6.04 -6.38
CA ILE A 71 -3.09 6.81 -5.56
C ILE A 71 -1.62 6.52 -5.89
N ILE A 72 -1.33 5.74 -6.93
CA ILE A 72 0.05 5.49 -7.37
C ILE A 72 0.23 5.88 -8.83
N ASP A 73 1.47 6.20 -9.20
CA ASP A 73 1.95 6.08 -10.58
C ASP A 73 2.41 4.62 -10.81
N PRO A 74 1.62 3.77 -11.49
CA PRO A 74 1.95 2.36 -11.66
C PRO A 74 3.06 2.10 -12.67
N TYR A 75 3.55 3.13 -13.36
CA TYR A 75 4.63 3.03 -14.33
C TYR A 75 5.98 3.47 -13.76
N SER A 76 5.97 4.11 -12.58
CA SER A 76 7.16 4.67 -11.95
C SER A 76 7.93 3.60 -11.15
N LEU A 77 9.18 3.35 -11.56
CA LEU A 77 10.06 2.39 -10.91
C LEU A 77 10.80 3.05 -9.74
N ASN A 78 10.67 2.48 -8.53
CA ASN A 78 11.39 2.89 -7.32
C ASN A 78 11.23 4.39 -6.98
N LYS A 79 10.06 4.97 -7.30
CA LYS A 79 9.74 6.38 -7.05
C LYS A 79 8.22 6.57 -7.02
N GLN A 80 7.72 7.43 -6.13
CA GLN A 80 6.35 7.94 -6.13
C GLN A 80 6.34 9.41 -5.72
N GLY A 81 5.79 10.30 -6.57
CA GLY A 81 5.89 11.75 -6.35
C GLY A 81 7.35 12.21 -6.22
N GLU A 82 7.67 12.91 -5.13
CA GLU A 82 9.05 13.33 -4.81
C GLU A 82 9.84 12.27 -4.03
N ASP A 83 9.20 11.18 -3.61
CA ASP A 83 9.82 10.12 -2.81
C ASP A 83 10.58 9.14 -3.72
N VAL A 84 11.92 9.15 -3.64
CA VAL A 84 12.82 8.37 -4.52
C VAL A 84 13.59 7.30 -3.73
N GLY A 85 13.60 6.06 -4.23
CA GLY A 85 14.38 4.95 -3.69
C GLY A 85 13.62 3.62 -3.72
N LEU A 86 14.35 2.50 -3.59
CA LEU A 86 13.77 1.15 -3.63
C LEU A 86 12.69 0.95 -2.54
N LYS A 87 12.81 1.62 -1.40
CA LYS A 87 11.80 1.56 -0.34
C LYS A 87 10.44 2.15 -0.73
N TYR A 88 10.39 3.00 -1.76
CA TYR A 88 9.18 3.64 -2.27
C TYR A 88 8.66 2.98 -3.55
N ARG A 89 9.13 1.77 -3.88
CA ARG A 89 8.61 1.00 -5.01
C ARG A 89 7.13 0.66 -4.81
N THR A 90 6.44 0.45 -5.92
CA THR A 90 5.05 -0.01 -5.93
C THR A 90 5.00 -1.54 -5.88
N GLY A 91 4.24 -2.10 -4.96
CA GLY A 91 4.12 -3.55 -4.80
C GLY A 91 2.90 -3.98 -4.00
N VAL A 92 2.51 -5.23 -4.21
CA VAL A 92 1.42 -5.90 -3.49
C VAL A 92 1.93 -7.23 -2.96
N TYR A 93 1.78 -7.43 -1.66
CA TYR A 93 2.26 -8.63 -0.98
C TYR A 93 1.14 -9.30 -0.19
N SER A 94 1.19 -10.63 -0.14
CA SER A 94 0.30 -11.41 0.70
C SER A 94 0.87 -12.80 0.96
N SER A 95 0.48 -13.40 2.08
CA SER A 95 0.72 -14.81 2.37
C SER A 95 -0.31 -15.73 1.69
N ASP A 96 -1.43 -15.19 1.22
CA ASP A 96 -2.46 -15.95 0.50
C ASP A 96 -2.22 -15.89 -1.03
N PRO A 97 -1.95 -17.03 -1.69
CA PRO A 97 -1.80 -17.09 -3.14
C PRO A 97 -3.04 -16.61 -3.92
N LEU A 98 -4.24 -16.72 -3.36
CA LEU A 98 -5.47 -16.25 -3.99
C LEU A 98 -5.48 -14.72 -4.11
N HIS A 99 -5.01 -13.99 -3.08
CA HIS A 99 -4.86 -12.54 -3.16
C HIS A 99 -3.88 -12.14 -4.27
N LEU A 100 -2.75 -12.85 -4.36
CA LEU A 100 -1.74 -12.60 -5.39
C LEU A 100 -2.30 -12.88 -6.79
N ALA A 101 -3.08 -13.95 -6.96
CA ALA A 101 -3.74 -14.27 -8.21
C ALA A 101 -4.75 -13.17 -8.60
N GLN A 102 -5.59 -12.73 -7.67
CA GLN A 102 -6.56 -11.67 -7.91
C GLN A 102 -5.90 -10.31 -8.24
N ALA A 103 -4.80 -9.97 -7.57
CA ALA A 103 -4.03 -8.77 -7.85
C ALA A 103 -3.39 -8.81 -9.25
N ARG A 104 -2.83 -9.96 -9.64
CA ARG A 104 -2.31 -10.18 -11.00
C ARG A 104 -3.41 -10.13 -12.05
N GLU A 105 -4.56 -10.75 -11.80
CA GLU A 105 -5.70 -10.70 -12.70
C GLU A 105 -6.19 -9.26 -12.92
N TYR A 106 -6.19 -8.42 -11.87
CA TYR A 106 -6.50 -7.00 -12.01
C TYR A 106 -5.52 -6.32 -12.98
N ILE A 107 -4.20 -6.45 -12.75
CA ILE A 107 -3.17 -5.89 -13.65
C ILE A 107 -3.32 -6.44 -15.07
N ASP A 108 -3.60 -7.73 -15.19
CA ASP A 108 -3.74 -8.44 -16.46
C ASP A 108 -4.95 -7.98 -17.27
N SER A 109 -6.00 -7.52 -16.60
CA SER A 109 -7.21 -6.99 -17.22
C SER A 109 -7.07 -5.57 -17.78
N ARG A 110 -5.97 -4.86 -17.47
CA ARG A 110 -5.79 -3.47 -17.89
C ARG A 110 -5.10 -3.37 -19.25
N GLU A 111 -5.54 -2.44 -20.08
CA GLU A 111 -4.95 -2.19 -21.40
C GLU A 111 -3.50 -1.70 -21.32
N ASP A 112 -3.14 -0.99 -20.24
CA ASP A 112 -1.82 -0.43 -20.00
C ASP A 112 -0.85 -1.42 -19.32
N LYS A 113 -1.24 -2.68 -19.13
CA LYS A 113 -0.42 -3.75 -18.52
C LYS A 113 1.05 -3.75 -18.93
N PRO A 114 1.42 -3.66 -20.23
CA PRO A 114 2.83 -3.74 -20.62
C PRO A 114 3.73 -2.64 -20.03
N ARG A 115 3.14 -1.57 -19.51
CA ARG A 115 3.85 -0.44 -18.89
C ARG A 115 3.89 -0.52 -17.36
N ILE A 116 3.02 -1.33 -16.75
CA ILE A 116 2.87 -1.41 -15.30
C ILE A 116 4.10 -2.11 -14.70
N VAL A 117 4.73 -1.48 -13.70
CA VAL A 117 5.89 -2.02 -12.98
C VAL A 117 5.59 -2.43 -11.53
N VAL A 118 4.31 -2.40 -11.14
CA VAL A 118 3.86 -2.84 -9.82
C VAL A 118 4.17 -4.33 -9.62
N GLU A 119 4.97 -4.65 -8.61
CA GLU A 119 5.29 -6.05 -8.30
C GLU A 119 4.16 -6.75 -7.52
N VAL A 120 3.94 -8.03 -7.81
CA VAL A 120 3.00 -8.86 -7.03
C VAL A 120 3.73 -10.12 -6.58
N MET A 121 4.07 -10.17 -5.30
CA MET A 121 4.95 -11.19 -4.72
C MET A 121 4.41 -11.75 -3.40
N PRO A 122 4.78 -12.98 -3.02
CA PRO A 122 4.54 -13.46 -1.68
C PRO A 122 5.11 -12.52 -0.61
N LEU A 123 4.42 -12.42 0.52
CA LEU A 123 4.97 -11.79 1.71
C LEU A 123 6.01 -12.72 2.33
N THR A 124 7.26 -12.26 2.44
CA THR A 124 8.35 -13.03 3.08
C THR A 124 8.66 -12.51 4.48
N ASN A 125 8.48 -11.22 4.72
CA ASN A 125 8.76 -10.55 5.98
C ASN A 125 7.87 -9.32 6.13
N TYR A 126 7.45 -9.01 7.36
CA TYR A 126 6.80 -7.75 7.69
C TYR A 126 7.25 -7.26 9.07
N VAL A 127 7.72 -6.01 9.12
CA VAL A 127 8.07 -5.31 10.36
C VAL A 127 7.18 -4.08 10.50
N LYS A 128 6.44 -4.00 11.60
CA LYS A 128 5.64 -2.83 11.95
C LYS A 128 6.55 -1.60 12.08
N SER A 129 6.15 -0.48 11.51
CA SER A 129 6.86 0.80 11.65
C SER A 129 6.63 1.42 13.02
N ASP A 130 7.56 2.26 13.47
CA ASP A 130 7.50 2.96 14.74
C ASP A 130 6.19 3.77 14.91
N GLU A 131 5.75 3.96 16.16
CA GLU A 131 4.47 4.60 16.50
C GLU A 131 4.31 6.04 15.97
N GLU A 132 5.41 6.71 15.62
CA GLU A 132 5.38 8.04 14.99
C GLU A 132 4.88 8.03 13.54
N HIS A 133 4.98 6.88 12.86
CA HIS A 133 4.52 6.70 11.49
C HIS A 133 3.07 6.23 11.41
N GLN A 134 2.55 5.61 12.47
CA GLN A 134 1.17 5.12 12.51
C GLN A 134 0.19 6.29 12.51
N ASP A 135 -0.77 6.23 11.58
CA ASP A 135 -1.86 7.21 11.44
C ASP A 135 -1.33 8.66 11.34
N ARG A 136 -0.17 8.85 10.69
CA ARG A 136 0.54 10.13 10.67
C ARG A 136 -0.35 11.28 10.21
N LEU A 137 -1.00 11.16 9.05
CA LEU A 137 -1.82 12.24 8.48
C LEU A 137 -3.17 12.38 9.17
N SER A 138 -3.67 11.35 9.87
CA SER A 138 -4.81 11.49 10.78
C SER A 138 -4.45 12.35 12.00
N ARG A 139 -3.25 12.19 12.55
CA ARG A 139 -2.76 12.91 13.74
C ARG A 139 -2.20 14.30 13.41
N PHE A 140 -1.56 14.43 12.24
CA PHE A 140 -0.92 15.63 11.74
C PHE A 140 -1.38 15.92 10.29
N PRO A 141 -2.61 16.42 10.08
CA PRO A 141 -3.19 16.56 8.74
C PRO A 141 -2.47 17.53 7.79
N ASN A 142 -1.60 18.39 8.33
CA ASN A 142 -0.83 19.38 7.57
C ASN A 142 0.60 18.92 7.24
N ASP A 143 0.97 17.69 7.63
CA ASP A 143 2.27 17.13 7.26
C ASP A 143 2.35 16.82 5.77
N TYR A 144 3.59 16.66 5.29
CA TYR A 144 3.86 16.38 3.89
C TYR A 144 3.19 15.09 3.41
N CYS A 145 2.50 15.19 2.28
CA CYS A 145 2.01 14.07 1.50
C CYS A 145 2.08 14.44 0.02
N HIS A 146 2.56 13.54 -0.83
CA HIS A 146 2.58 13.78 -2.27
C HIS A 146 1.20 13.60 -2.93
N LEU A 147 0.21 13.06 -2.21
CA LEU A 147 -1.16 12.89 -2.69
C LEU A 147 -1.98 14.17 -2.46
N PRO A 148 -2.80 14.61 -3.43
CA PRO A 148 -3.75 15.69 -3.20
C PRO A 148 -4.75 15.35 -2.08
N LEU A 149 -5.10 16.34 -1.24
CA LEU A 149 -6.01 16.15 -0.10
C LEU A 149 -7.40 15.60 -0.51
N ASP A 150 -7.94 16.06 -1.64
CA ASP A 150 -9.24 15.59 -2.13
C ASP A 150 -9.22 14.10 -2.49
N LEU A 151 -8.09 13.62 -3.02
CA LEU A 151 -7.89 12.20 -3.30
C LEU A 151 -7.71 11.40 -2.01
N LEU A 152 -6.88 11.91 -1.09
CA LEU A 152 -6.58 11.28 0.20
C LEU A 152 -7.85 11.02 1.03
N HIS A 153 -8.80 11.96 0.99
CA HIS A 153 -10.04 11.89 1.75
C HIS A 153 -11.28 11.54 0.90
N LYS A 154 -11.08 11.10 -0.35
CA LYS A 154 -12.18 10.76 -1.28
C LYS A 154 -13.23 9.84 -0.65
N TYR A 155 -12.80 8.89 0.17
CA TYR A 155 -13.68 7.88 0.80
C TYR A 155 -14.00 8.16 2.28
N LYS A 156 -13.42 9.21 2.88
CA LYS A 156 -13.54 9.50 4.32
C LYS A 156 -14.97 9.75 4.81
N ASN A 157 -15.82 10.31 3.93
CA ASN A 157 -17.22 10.59 4.22
C ASN A 157 -18.20 9.60 3.56
N SER A 158 -17.69 8.50 2.99
CA SER A 158 -18.50 7.51 2.26
C SER A 158 -18.97 6.34 3.13
N ASN A 159 -18.69 6.38 4.44
CA ASN A 159 -19.08 5.38 5.44
C ASN A 159 -20.10 5.93 6.43
#